data_AF-A0A381VM26-F1
#
_entry.id   AF-A0A381VM26-F1
#
_cell.length_a   1.000
_cell.length_b   1.000
_cell.length_c   1.000
_cell.angle_alpha   90.00
_cell.angle_beta   90.00
_cell.angle_gamma   90.00
#
_symmetry.space_group_name_H-M   'P 1'
#
loop_
_entity.id
_entity.type
_entity.pdbx_description
1 polymer ?
#
loop_
_entity_poly.entity_id
_entity_poly.type
_entity_poly.pdbx_seq_one_letter_code
_entity_poly.pdbx_strand_id
1 'polypeptide(L)'
;VEIVIGLLQGLGVSTVFLLVVFVGFCVIVGFTKHRVIGKGSPIVRSLDDRLGSGARYLSPDVPRGPVDQLKTPELSEHVGRQVS
;
A
#
# COMPACT_ATOMS: atom_id res chain seq x y z
N VAL A 1 -18.62 -26.78 40.06
CA VAL A 1 -17.89 -27.10 38.80
C VAL A 1 -18.64 -26.56 37.59
N GLU A 2 -19.97 -26.71 37.52
CA GLU A 2 -20.81 -26.14 36.44
C GLU A 2 -20.62 -24.64 36.21
N ILE A 3 -20.55 -23.82 37.26
CA ILE A 3 -20.32 -22.37 37.13
C ILE A 3 -18.98 -22.07 36.46
N VAL A 4 -17.93 -22.82 36.80
CA VAL A 4 -16.58 -22.65 36.24
C VAL A 4 -16.57 -23.04 34.76
N ILE A 5 -17.25 -24.13 34.41
CA ILE A 5 -17.38 -24.59 33.02
C ILE A 5 -18.17 -23.57 32.19
N GLY A 6 -19.30 -23.09 32.71
CA GLY A 6 -20.12 -22.07 32.04
C GLY A 6 -19.37 -20.75 31.85
N LEU A 7 -18.55 -20.35 32.82
CA LEU A 7 -17.70 -19.16 32.71
C LEU A 7 -16.62 -19.32 31.63
N LEU A 8 -15.91 -20.45 31.61
CA LEU A 8 -14.90 -20.72 30.58
C LEU A 8 -15.53 -20.76 29.18
N GLN A 9 -16.70 -21.39 29.06
CA GLN A 9 -17.42 -21.46 27.79
C GLN A 9 -17.90 -20.08 27.35
N GLY A 10 -18.47 -19.27 28.25
CA GLY A 10 -18.90 -17.91 27.94
C GLY A 10 -17.74 -17.01 27.51
N LEU A 11 -16.60 -17.07 28.22
CA LEU A 11 -15.39 -16.36 27.85
C LEU A 11 -14.82 -16.83 26.51
N GLY A 12 -14.76 -18.13 26.28
CA GLY A 12 -14.29 -18.70 25.01
C GLY A 12 -15.17 -18.26 23.83
N VAL A 13 -16.49 -18.40 23.95
CA VAL A 13 -17.44 -18.05 22.90
C VAL A 13 -17.42 -16.55 22.61
N SER A 14 -17.43 -15.70 23.63
CA SER A 14 -17.37 -14.24 23.46
C SER A 14 -16.06 -13.79 22.82
N THR A 15 -14.92 -14.36 23.24
CA THR A 15 -13.61 -14.04 22.66
C THR A 15 -13.54 -14.44 21.18
N VAL A 16 -13.93 -15.67 20.86
CA VAL A 16 -13.95 -16.17 19.47
C VAL A 16 -14.88 -15.32 18.61
N PHE A 17 -16.06 -14.97 19.12
CA PHE A 17 -17.01 -14.11 18.42
C PHE A 17 -16.40 -12.74 18.07
N LEU A 18 -15.77 -12.07 19.04
CA LEU A 18 -15.13 -10.77 18.81
C LEU A 18 -13.98 -10.87 17.79
N LEU A 19 -13.17 -11.93 17.86
CA LEU A 19 -12.09 -12.14 16.90
C LEU A 19 -12.61 -12.34 15.48
N VAL A 20 -13.66 -13.13 15.30
CA VAL A 20 -14.27 -13.35 13.97
C VAL A 20 -14.81 -12.05 13.39
N VAL A 21 -15.54 -11.25 14.18
CA VAL A 21 -16.07 -9.96 13.74
C VAL A 21 -14.95 -8.98 13.44
N PHE A 22 -13.94 -8.89 14.31
CA PHE A 22 -12.82 -7.98 14.13
C PHE A 22 -11.98 -8.33 12.90
N VAL A 23 -11.60 -9.60 12.74
CA VAL A 23 -10.85 -10.06 11.57
C VAL A 23 -11.69 -9.88 10.30
N GLY A 24 -12.98 -10.24 10.33
CA GLY A 24 -13.90 -10.00 9.21
C GLY A 24 -13.95 -8.54 8.80
N PHE A 25 -14.10 -7.63 9.76
CA PHE A 25 -14.08 -6.18 9.53
C PHE A 25 -12.73 -5.71 8.96
N CYS A 26 -11.61 -6.11 9.57
CA CYS A 26 -10.27 -5.76 9.11
C CYS A 26 -10.00 -6.26 7.69
N VAL A 27 -10.51 -7.43 7.32
CA VAL A 27 -10.38 -7.99 5.98
C VAL A 27 -11.24 -7.20 4.99
N ILE A 28 -12.52 -6.96 5.29
CA ILE A 28 -13.44 -6.21 4.41
C ILE A 28 -12.91 -4.79 4.17
N VAL A 29 -12.55 -4.07 5.23
CA VAL A 29 -12.02 -2.70 5.15
C VAL A 29 -10.56 -2.68 4.65
N GLY A 30 -9.77 -3.70 4.97
CA GLY A 30 -8.41 -3.84 4.45
C GLY A 30 -8.42 -4.00 2.93
N PHE A 31 -9.34 -4.79 2.39
CA PHE A 31 -9.53 -4.93 0.96
C PHE A 31 -9.95 -3.63 0.27
N THR A 32 -10.72 -2.75 0.92
CA THR A 32 -11.00 -1.42 0.34
C THR A 32 -9.77 -0.50 0.30
N LYS A 33 -8.81 -0.72 1.20
CA LYS A 33 -7.51 -0.01 1.17
C LYS A 33 -6.58 -0.53 0.07
N HIS A 34 -6.73 -1.79 -0.36
CA HIS A 34 -5.97 -2.33 -1.47
C HIS A 34 -6.38 -1.65 -2.78
N ARG A 35 -5.67 -0.57 -3.10
CA ARG A 35 -5.84 0.22 -4.31
C ARG A 35 -5.59 -0.64 -5.54
N VAL A 36 -6.60 -0.77 -6.39
CA VAL A 36 -6.44 -1.38 -7.72
C VAL A 36 -5.53 -0.47 -8.56
N ILE A 37 -4.36 -0.99 -8.93
CA ILE A 37 -3.43 -0.39 -9.90
C ILE A 37 -3.75 -1.00 -11.26
N GLY A 38 -4.07 -0.19 -12.26
CA GLY A 38 -4.40 -0.64 -13.63
C GLY A 38 -5.71 -0.05 -14.19
N LYS A 39 -6.13 -0.56 -15.36
CA LYS A 39 -7.26 -0.05 -16.17
C LYS A 39 -8.60 0.12 -15.44
N GLY A 40 -8.83 -0.65 -14.38
CA GLY A 40 -10.04 -0.58 -13.55
C GLY A 40 -9.97 0.44 -12.41
N SER A 41 -8.86 1.16 -12.25
CA SER A 41 -8.72 2.18 -11.20
C SER A 41 -9.58 3.41 -11.50
N PRO A 42 -10.40 3.89 -10.56
CA PRO A 42 -11.24 5.08 -10.78
C PRO A 42 -10.43 6.37 -10.90
N ILE A 43 -9.14 6.35 -10.57
CA ILE A 43 -8.25 7.51 -10.61
C ILE A 43 -7.05 7.18 -11.51
N VAL A 44 -7.00 7.82 -12.67
CA VAL A 44 -5.86 7.75 -13.60
C VAL A 44 -4.75 8.68 -13.09
N ARG A 45 -3.63 8.11 -12.64
CA ARG A 45 -2.45 8.88 -12.19
C ARG A 45 -1.39 9.03 -13.27
N SER A 46 -1.33 8.06 -14.17
CA SER A 46 -0.38 8.01 -15.27
C SER A 46 -1.07 7.50 -16.53
N LEU A 47 -0.53 7.86 -17.70
CA LEU A 47 -0.96 7.28 -18.97
C LEU A 47 -0.79 5.75 -18.99
N ASP A 48 0.22 5.26 -18.27
CA ASP A 48 0.54 3.84 -18.15
C ASP A 48 -0.57 3.05 -17.44
N ASP A 49 -1.17 3.64 -16.38
CA ASP A 49 -2.36 3.07 -15.71
C ASP A 49 -3.55 2.91 -16.68
N ARG A 50 -3.67 3.83 -17.65
CA ARG A 50 -4.71 3.82 -18.69
C ARG A 50 -4.45 2.78 -19.78
N LEU A 51 -3.19 2.62 -20.19
CA LEU A 51 -2.79 1.61 -21.18
C LEU A 51 -2.77 0.20 -20.58
N GLY A 52 -2.69 0.09 -19.25
CA GLY A 52 -2.71 -1.17 -18.52
C GLY A 52 -1.38 -1.92 -18.55
N SER A 53 -0.30 -1.25 -18.94
CA SER A 53 1.05 -1.83 -18.97
C SER A 53 1.71 -1.88 -17.59
N GLY A 54 1.20 -1.13 -16.62
CA GLY A 54 1.78 -0.99 -15.28
C GLY A 54 3.10 -0.21 -15.33
N ALA A 55 3.45 0.47 -14.23
CA ALA A 55 4.66 1.29 -14.17
C ALA A 55 5.92 0.48 -14.54
N ARG A 56 6.38 0.61 -15.79
CA ARG A 56 7.60 -0.03 -16.27
C ARG A 56 8.76 0.91 -15.97
N TYR A 57 9.43 0.64 -14.85
CA TYR A 57 10.66 1.35 -14.53
C TYR A 57 11.76 0.96 -15.53
N LEU A 58 12.41 1.99 -16.05
CA LEU A 58 13.60 1.83 -16.84
C LEU A 58 14.76 1.35 -15.95
N SER A 59 15.61 0.46 -16.47
CA SER A 59 16.82 0.05 -15.75
C SER A 59 17.77 1.24 -15.54
N PRO A 60 18.60 1.24 -14.49
CA PRO A 60 19.50 2.35 -14.19
C PRO A 60 20.40 2.73 -15.36
N ASP A 61 20.85 1.73 -16.13
CA ASP A 61 21.82 1.87 -17.21
C ASP A 61 21.19 2.15 -18.59
N VAL A 62 19.87 2.29 -18.69
CA VAL A 62 19.29 2.61 -20.01
C VAL A 62 19.71 4.03 -20.41
N PRO A 63 20.01 4.28 -21.70
CA PRO A 63 20.27 5.61 -22.19
C PRO A 63 19.08 6.51 -21.90
N ARG A 64 19.21 7.39 -20.91
CA ARG A 64 18.27 8.47 -20.67
C ARG A 64 18.52 9.51 -21.77
N GLY A 65 17.48 10.22 -22.19
CA GLY A 65 17.60 11.26 -23.22
C GLY A 65 18.64 12.33 -22.83
N PRO A 66 18.83 13.37 -23.64
CA PRO A 66 19.85 14.40 -23.39
C PRO A 66 19.72 15.10 -22.03
N VAL A 67 18.53 14.99 -21.40
CA VAL A 67 18.24 15.49 -20.07
C VAL A 67 18.39 14.35 -19.05
N ASP A 68 19.52 14.36 -18.34
CA ASP A 68 19.70 13.53 -17.15
C ASP A 68 18.97 14.18 -15.97
N GLN A 69 17.82 13.62 -15.59
CA GLN A 69 17.01 14.11 -14.47
C GLN A 69 17.74 14.07 -13.12
N LEU A 70 18.83 13.30 -12.99
CA LEU A 70 19.66 13.26 -11.79
C LEU A 70 20.77 14.32 -11.78
N LYS A 71 20.97 15.05 -12.89
CA LYS A 71 21.96 16.13 -13.02
C LYS A 71 21.31 17.46 -13.36
N THR A 72 20.10 17.71 -12.86
CA THR A 72 19.49 19.03 -12.97
C THR A 72 20.19 20.01 -12.03
N PRO A 73 20.32 21.29 -12.45
CA PRO A 73 20.95 22.32 -11.62
C PRO A 73 20.22 22.48 -10.28
N GLU A 74 18.89 22.47 -10.31
CA GLU A 74 17.99 22.53 -9.15
C GLU A 74 18.29 21.44 -8.09
N LEU A 75 18.62 20.22 -8.52
CA LEU A 75 18.93 19.10 -7.61
C LEU A 75 20.34 19.22 -7.02
N SER A 76 21.29 19.72 -7.82
CA SER A 76 22.67 19.95 -7.40
C SER A 76 22.75 21.08 -6.37
N GLU A 77 21.94 22.12 -6.53
CA GLU A 77 21.83 23.22 -5.57
C GLU A 77 21.21 22.79 -4.23
N HIS A 78 20.23 21.87 -4.24
CA HIS A 78 19.66 21.31 -3.01
C HIS A 78 20.66 20.43 -2.24
N VAL A 79 21.44 19.61 -2.94
CA VAL A 79 22.54 18.83 -2.33
C VAL A 79 23.60 19.77 -1.75
N GLY A 80 24.00 20.80 -2.50
CA GLY A 80 24.95 21.81 -2.02
C GLY A 80 24.46 22.58 -0.79
N ARG A 81 23.15 22.80 -0.67
CA ARG A 81 22.53 23.48 0.47
C ARG A 81 22.39 22.60 1.73
N GLN A 82 22.41 21.26 1.59
CA GLN A 82 22.40 20.32 2.74
C GLN A 82 23.79 20.04 3.31
N VAL A 83 24.86 20.34 2.57
CA VAL A 83 26.25 20.10 2.97
C VAL A 83 26.90 21.35 3.60
N SER A 84 26.18 22.47 3.64
CA SER A 84 26.55 23.68 4.41
C SER A 84 25.90 23.70 5.78
#